data_AF-A0A4Q2M8U7-F1
#
_entry.id   AF-A0A4Q2M8U7-F1
#
_cell.length_a   1.000
_cell.length_b   1.000
_cell.length_c   1.000
_cell.angle_alpha   90.00
_cell.angle_beta   90.00
_cell.angle_gamma   90.00
#
_symmetry.space_group_name_H-M   'P 1'
#
loop_
_entity.id
_entity.type
_entity.pdbx_description
1 polymer ?
#
loop_
_entity_poly.entity_id
_entity_poly.type
_entity_poly.pdbx_seq_one_letter_code
_entity_poly.pdbx_strand_id
1 'polypeptide(L)'
;MDDDLRPIDQKLLDALWDFSDATASENRFTGALAVVSDDAARAILVTQLARAVGAQDERSDEAFALLDSLDSSGSPSIAARVLLERGRLTAYTGQVDEAVPLLTNAVREAAAAGETFLVLDALHLLAVVDEGHEEEWAGEGFALLDGLTDTRLLRWGVAVNNNLAWTFMNREQPAEALTYFEAARDVAERHGTTEQKRVARWAIARCLRELGRTDEALAIQNDLARLDPADPYVIEELEVLTGVSPAASE
;
A
#
# COMPACT_ATOMS: atom_id res chain seq x y z
N MET A 1 -16.78 11.89 33.65
CA MET A 1 -16.58 10.68 32.81
C MET A 1 -15.60 11.14 31.75
N ASP A 2 -14.33 11.20 32.17
CA ASP A 2 -13.20 11.53 31.30
C ASP A 2 -13.01 10.31 30.40
N ASP A 3 -13.59 10.35 29.20
CA ASP A 3 -13.18 9.41 28.14
C ASP A 3 -11.93 9.99 27.49
N ASP A 4 -10.85 9.87 28.27
CA ASP A 4 -9.46 9.65 27.89
C ASP A 4 -9.00 10.28 26.57
N LEU A 5 -8.20 11.34 26.71
CA LEU A 5 -7.28 11.91 25.73
C LEU A 5 -6.25 10.84 25.29
N ARG A 6 -6.70 9.79 24.61
CA ARG A 6 -5.79 8.80 24.04
C ARG A 6 -4.94 9.51 22.99
N PRO A 7 -3.60 9.52 23.13
CA PRO A 7 -2.73 10.02 22.07
C PRO A 7 -3.10 9.32 20.76
N ILE A 8 -3.13 10.06 19.65
CA ILE A 8 -3.25 9.42 18.34
C ILE A 8 -1.96 8.65 18.10
N ASP A 9 -2.01 7.36 18.41
CA ASP A 9 -0.96 6.42 18.10
C ASP A 9 -1.27 5.70 16.79
N GLN A 10 -0.24 5.07 16.24
CA GLN A 10 -0.37 4.42 14.96
C GLN A 10 -1.33 3.21 14.99
N LYS A 11 -1.52 2.57 16.17
CA LYS A 11 -2.47 1.45 16.31
C LYS A 11 -3.91 1.95 16.16
N LEU A 12 -4.22 3.13 16.67
CA LEU A 12 -5.52 3.76 16.46
C LEU A 12 -5.72 4.10 14.98
N LEU A 13 -4.72 4.70 14.31
CA LEU A 13 -4.83 5.02 12.89
C LEU A 13 -5.13 3.77 12.04
N ASP A 14 -4.43 2.66 12.30
CA ASP A 14 -4.67 1.40 11.60
C ASP A 14 -6.08 0.84 11.84
N ALA A 15 -6.63 1.01 13.04
CA ALA A 15 -7.96 0.53 13.39
C ALA A 15 -9.10 1.35 12.74
N LEU A 16 -8.81 2.59 12.34
CA LEU A 16 -9.76 3.44 11.63
C LEU A 16 -9.83 3.09 10.14
N TRP A 17 -8.76 2.52 9.59
CA TRP A 17 -8.71 2.11 8.18
C TRP A 17 -9.51 0.86 7.87
N ASP A 18 -10.22 0.92 6.76
CA ASP A 18 -10.71 -0.20 5.97
C ASP A 18 -10.24 0.01 4.53
N PHE A 19 -9.18 -0.68 4.12
CA PHE A 19 -8.60 -0.51 2.78
C PHE A 19 -9.50 -1.02 1.65
N SER A 20 -10.57 -1.77 1.98
CA SER A 20 -11.60 -2.19 1.03
C SER A 20 -12.79 -1.24 0.95
N ASP A 21 -12.91 -0.31 1.90
CA ASP A 21 -14.00 0.65 1.98
C ASP A 21 -13.49 2.02 2.45
N ALA A 22 -13.11 2.84 1.46
CA ALA A 22 -12.65 4.21 1.69
C ALA A 22 -13.73 5.10 2.34
N THR A 23 -15.01 4.86 2.04
CA THR A 23 -16.14 5.60 2.62
C THR A 23 -16.31 5.28 4.11
N ALA A 24 -16.19 4.00 4.49
CA ALA A 24 -16.21 3.60 5.90
C ALA A 24 -15.01 4.21 6.66
N SER A 25 -13.84 4.23 6.05
CA SER A 25 -12.64 4.86 6.61
C SER A 25 -12.83 6.35 6.84
N GLU A 26 -13.35 7.08 5.85
CA GLU A 26 -13.68 8.50 5.95
C GLU A 26 -14.63 8.79 7.13
N ASN A 27 -15.72 8.02 7.25
CA ASN A 27 -16.68 8.18 8.33
C ASN A 27 -16.03 7.98 9.72
N ARG A 28 -15.13 7.00 9.84
CA ARG A 28 -14.39 6.72 11.08
C ARG A 28 -13.42 7.85 11.42
N PHE A 29 -12.67 8.37 10.44
CA PHE A 29 -11.77 9.52 10.65
C PHE A 29 -12.53 10.80 11.01
N THR A 30 -13.67 11.05 10.36
CA THR A 30 -14.57 12.16 10.69
C THR A 30 -15.09 12.05 12.13
N GLY A 31 -15.49 10.85 12.56
CA GLY A 31 -15.89 10.59 13.95
C GLY A 31 -14.76 10.85 14.95
N ALA A 32 -13.52 10.43 14.64
CA ALA A 32 -12.36 10.70 15.48
C ALA A 32 -12.04 12.21 15.57
N LEU A 33 -12.17 12.95 14.46
CA LEU A 33 -11.97 14.40 14.42
C LEU A 33 -12.99 15.17 15.26
N ALA A 34 -14.20 14.63 15.47
CA ALA A 34 -15.23 15.30 16.27
C ALA A 34 -14.92 15.31 17.78
N VAL A 35 -14.02 14.45 18.25
CA VAL A 35 -13.70 14.29 19.68
C VAL A 35 -12.26 14.65 20.03
N VAL A 36 -11.37 14.78 19.04
CA VAL A 36 -9.97 15.17 19.26
C VAL A 36 -9.87 16.67 19.56
N SER A 37 -9.09 17.03 20.57
CA SER A 37 -8.85 18.42 20.97
C SER A 37 -7.41 18.88 20.79
N ASP A 38 -6.45 17.96 20.69
CA ASP A 38 -5.05 18.26 20.42
C ASP A 38 -4.82 18.62 18.94
N ASP A 39 -4.17 19.74 18.68
CA ASP A 39 -3.99 20.26 17.31
C ASP A 39 -3.07 19.37 16.46
N ALA A 40 -2.04 18.77 17.06
CA ALA A 40 -1.14 17.88 16.34
C ALA A 40 -1.86 16.58 15.95
N ALA A 41 -2.57 15.98 16.89
CA ALA A 41 -3.44 14.83 16.67
C ALA A 41 -4.52 15.11 15.61
N ARG A 42 -5.15 16.29 15.67
CA ARG A 42 -6.11 16.74 14.67
C ARG A 42 -5.47 16.83 13.29
N ALA A 43 -4.27 17.42 13.17
CA ALA A 43 -3.56 17.49 11.89
C ALA A 43 -3.25 16.10 11.32
N ILE A 44 -2.78 15.16 12.14
CA ILE A 44 -2.56 13.77 11.72
C ILE A 44 -3.86 13.14 11.19
N LEU A 45 -4.97 13.27 11.93
CA LEU A 45 -6.26 12.71 11.50
C LEU A 45 -6.78 13.34 10.21
N VAL A 46 -6.58 14.64 9.99
CA VAL A 46 -6.96 15.30 8.73
C VAL A 46 -6.15 14.76 7.56
N THR A 47 -4.86 14.45 7.71
CA THR A 47 -4.10 13.81 6.61
C THR A 47 -4.65 12.44 6.24
N GLN A 48 -5.10 11.65 7.23
CA GLN A 48 -5.71 10.35 6.99
C GLN A 48 -7.11 10.47 6.38
N LEU A 49 -7.89 11.45 6.82
CA LEU A 49 -9.17 11.79 6.19
C LEU A 49 -8.97 12.17 4.73
N ALA A 50 -8.00 13.03 4.42
CA ALA A 50 -7.69 13.43 3.05
C ALA A 50 -7.32 12.21 2.18
N ARG A 51 -6.53 11.27 2.71
CA ARG A 51 -6.22 10.00 2.02
C ARG A 51 -7.48 9.17 1.74
N ALA A 52 -8.39 9.06 2.72
CA ALA A 52 -9.62 8.29 2.56
C ALA A 52 -10.61 8.94 1.58
N VAL A 53 -10.70 10.27 1.59
CA VAL A 53 -11.50 11.04 0.63
C VAL A 53 -10.90 10.95 -0.77
N GLY A 54 -9.58 11.11 -0.91
CA GLY A 54 -8.88 11.07 -2.19
C GLY A 54 -8.84 9.67 -2.83
N ALA A 55 -9.02 8.61 -2.05
CA ALA A 55 -9.20 7.25 -2.56
C ALA A 55 -10.60 7.01 -3.18
N GLN A 56 -11.50 8.00 -3.11
CA GLN A 56 -12.78 7.98 -3.81
C GLN A 56 -12.63 8.82 -5.09
N ASP A 57 -12.69 8.18 -6.26
CA ASP A 57 -12.27 8.70 -7.58
C ASP A 57 -12.70 10.14 -7.90
N GLU A 58 -13.87 10.59 -7.43
CA GLU A 58 -14.46 11.90 -7.77
C GLU A 58 -14.20 13.01 -6.73
N ARG A 59 -13.43 12.75 -5.67
CA ARG A 59 -13.29 13.68 -4.52
C ARG A 59 -11.88 14.22 -4.29
N SER A 60 -11.05 14.23 -5.34
CA SER A 60 -9.68 14.73 -5.28
C SER A 60 -9.59 16.20 -4.82
N ASP A 61 -10.48 17.08 -5.31
CA ASP A 61 -10.48 18.50 -4.92
C ASP A 61 -10.73 18.69 -3.41
N GLU A 62 -11.62 17.88 -2.83
CA GLU A 62 -11.91 17.91 -1.40
C GLU A 62 -10.71 17.42 -0.58
N ALA A 63 -10.04 16.36 -1.04
CA ALA A 63 -8.81 15.87 -0.42
C ALA A 63 -7.69 16.91 -0.46
N PHE A 64 -7.49 17.62 -1.59
CA PHE A 64 -6.53 18.73 -1.66
C PHE A 64 -6.90 19.86 -0.69
N ALA A 65 -8.18 20.25 -0.63
CA ALA A 65 -8.64 21.30 0.29
C ALA A 65 -8.39 20.94 1.77
N LEU A 66 -8.57 19.66 2.15
CA LEU A 66 -8.21 19.18 3.48
C LEU A 66 -6.71 19.33 3.75
N LEU A 67 -5.85 18.98 2.79
CA LEU A 67 -4.40 19.11 2.92
C LEU A 67 -3.93 20.58 2.93
N ASP A 68 -4.64 21.47 2.22
CA ASP A 68 -4.40 22.93 2.22
C ASP A 68 -4.79 23.60 3.53
N SER A 69 -5.72 23.00 4.28
CA SER A 69 -6.15 23.54 5.58
C SER A 69 -5.12 23.36 6.70
N LEU A 70 -4.09 22.53 6.47
CA LEU A 70 -3.10 22.17 7.47
C LEU A 70 -1.90 23.12 7.47
N ASP A 71 -1.59 23.67 8.64
CA ASP A 71 -0.29 24.30 8.88
C ASP A 71 0.75 23.22 9.22
N SER A 72 1.69 23.02 8.31
CA SER A 72 2.82 22.10 8.49
C SER A 72 4.11 22.82 8.89
N SER A 73 4.08 24.16 8.99
CA SER A 73 5.26 24.95 9.30
C SER A 73 5.68 24.73 10.76
N GLY A 74 6.81 24.04 10.94
CA GLY A 74 7.37 23.76 12.27
C GLY A 74 7.20 22.32 12.77
N SER A 75 6.61 21.41 11.98
CA SER A 75 6.58 19.97 12.30
C SER A 75 6.96 19.12 11.09
N PRO A 76 8.19 18.55 11.05
CA PRO A 76 8.61 17.62 10.00
C PRO A 76 7.67 16.42 9.85
N SER A 77 7.09 15.95 10.96
CA SER A 77 6.09 14.86 10.97
C SER A 77 4.82 15.23 10.19
N ILE A 78 4.24 16.41 10.45
CA ILE A 78 3.05 16.88 9.75
C ILE A 78 3.40 17.22 8.29
N ALA A 79 4.54 17.86 8.04
CA ALA A 79 5.01 18.17 6.69
C ALA A 79 5.16 16.88 5.85
N ALA A 80 5.78 15.83 6.41
CA ALA A 80 5.93 14.54 5.73
C ALA A 80 4.57 13.94 5.33
N ARG A 81 3.60 13.93 6.25
CA ARG A 81 2.26 13.39 5.98
C ARG A 81 1.51 14.20 4.92
N VAL A 82 1.56 15.53 5.00
CA VAL A 82 0.93 16.40 4.00
C VAL A 82 1.56 16.18 2.62
N LEU A 83 2.89 16.16 2.54
CA LEU A 83 3.61 15.94 1.28
C LEU A 83 3.35 14.54 0.69
N LEU A 84 3.33 13.51 1.54
CA LEU A 84 3.05 12.13 1.13
C LEU A 84 1.66 12.01 0.51
N GLU A 85 0.63 12.52 1.19
CA GLU A 85 -0.74 12.39 0.68
C GLU A 85 -1.01 13.32 -0.51
N ARG A 86 -0.39 14.51 -0.58
CA ARG A 86 -0.41 15.34 -1.79
C ARG A 86 0.23 14.60 -2.96
N GLY A 87 1.43 14.06 -2.76
CA GLY A 87 2.15 13.30 -3.80
C GLY A 87 1.35 12.08 -4.27
N ARG A 88 0.73 11.34 -3.34
CA ARG A 88 -0.15 10.22 -3.66
C ARG A 88 -1.32 10.66 -4.54
N LEU A 89 -2.01 11.72 -4.14
CA LEU A 89 -3.19 12.22 -4.85
C LEU A 89 -2.82 12.76 -6.23
N THR A 90 -1.76 13.54 -6.33
CA THR A 90 -1.21 14.05 -7.59
C THR A 90 -0.79 12.92 -8.55
N ALA A 91 -0.21 11.84 -8.03
CA ALA A 91 0.10 10.66 -8.85
C ALA A 91 -1.18 9.99 -9.39
N TYR A 92 -2.19 9.81 -8.55
CA TYR A 92 -3.46 9.17 -8.95
C TYR A 92 -4.29 10.02 -9.92
N THR A 93 -4.13 11.34 -9.93
CA THR A 93 -4.71 12.21 -10.96
C THR A 93 -3.89 12.25 -12.25
N GLY A 94 -2.80 11.47 -12.35
CA GLY A 94 -1.99 11.30 -13.55
C GLY A 94 -0.85 12.32 -13.71
N GLN A 95 -0.58 13.15 -12.71
CA GLN A 95 0.45 14.21 -12.75
C GLN A 95 1.77 13.72 -12.15
N VAL A 96 2.32 12.62 -12.67
CA VAL A 96 3.47 11.92 -12.10
C VAL A 96 4.70 12.83 -11.90
N ASP A 97 5.03 13.65 -12.90
CA ASP A 97 6.17 14.59 -12.84
C ASP A 97 6.09 15.56 -11.65
N GLU A 98 4.86 15.93 -11.24
CA GLU A 98 4.61 16.78 -10.09
C GLU A 98 4.60 16.00 -8.77
N ALA A 99 4.19 14.73 -8.81
CA ALA A 99 4.15 13.85 -7.64
C ALA A 99 5.55 13.49 -7.12
N VAL A 100 6.49 13.18 -8.02
CA VAL A 100 7.86 12.75 -7.66
C VAL A 100 8.58 13.73 -6.71
N PRO A 101 8.65 15.05 -6.97
CA PRO A 101 9.30 15.99 -6.04
C PRO A 101 8.54 16.12 -4.71
N LEU A 102 7.21 15.95 -4.68
CA LEU A 102 6.43 15.95 -3.44
C LEU A 102 6.80 14.74 -2.57
N LEU A 103 6.83 13.54 -3.17
CA LEU A 103 7.16 12.30 -2.49
C LEU A 103 8.63 12.25 -2.02
N THR A 104 9.55 12.75 -2.85
CA THR A 104 10.97 12.90 -2.46
C THR A 104 11.12 13.82 -1.24
N ASN A 105 10.37 14.93 -1.18
CA ASN A 105 10.38 15.78 0.01
C ASN A 105 9.69 15.11 1.20
N ALA A 106 8.65 14.30 0.99
CA ALA A 106 8.02 13.51 2.05
C ALA A 106 9.02 12.54 2.69
N VAL A 107 9.86 11.86 1.90
CA VAL A 107 10.98 11.03 2.40
C VAL A 107 11.89 11.83 3.33
N ARG A 108 12.32 13.02 2.89
CA ARG A 108 13.24 13.88 3.65
C ARG A 108 12.65 14.34 4.97
N GLU A 109 11.40 14.81 4.97
CA GLU A 109 10.72 15.27 6.18
C GLU A 109 10.42 14.10 7.14
N ALA A 110 10.02 12.95 6.61
CA ALA A 110 9.80 11.73 7.41
C ALA A 110 11.09 11.25 8.07
N ALA A 111 12.21 11.28 7.34
CA ALA A 111 13.53 10.95 7.88
C ALA A 111 13.96 11.94 8.96
N ALA A 112 13.74 13.25 8.75
CA ALA A 112 14.02 14.28 9.75
C ALA A 112 13.17 14.13 11.02
N ALA A 113 11.95 13.61 10.90
CA ALA A 113 11.06 13.27 12.01
C ALA A 113 11.40 11.92 12.69
N GLY A 114 12.28 11.09 12.11
CA GLY A 114 12.53 9.73 12.57
C GLY A 114 11.37 8.75 12.30
N GLU A 115 10.42 9.12 11.42
CA GLU A 115 9.24 8.31 11.11
C GLU A 115 9.53 7.30 10.00
N THR A 116 10.24 6.21 10.36
CA THR A 116 10.66 5.17 9.39
C THR A 116 9.49 4.58 8.59
N PHE A 117 8.31 4.45 9.20
CA PHE A 117 7.11 3.98 8.49
C PHE A 117 6.71 4.91 7.34
N LEU A 118 6.75 6.23 7.54
CA LEU A 118 6.42 7.20 6.49
C LEU A 118 7.50 7.27 5.42
N VAL A 119 8.77 7.08 5.79
CA VAL A 119 9.86 6.95 4.81
C VAL A 119 9.59 5.76 3.87
N LEU A 120 9.25 4.59 4.44
CA LEU A 120 8.94 3.40 3.65
C LEU A 120 7.68 3.58 2.78
N ASP A 121 6.64 4.27 3.27
CA ASP A 121 5.44 4.56 2.46
C ASP A 121 5.77 5.47 1.27
N ALA A 122 6.54 6.54 1.50
CA ALA A 122 6.94 7.47 0.45
C ALA A 122 7.86 6.81 -0.59
N LEU A 123 8.85 6.00 -0.16
CA LEU A 123 9.73 5.25 -1.06
C LEU A 123 8.97 4.21 -1.87
N HIS A 124 8.01 3.51 -1.27
CA HIS A 124 7.16 2.58 -2.00
C HIS A 124 6.34 3.28 -3.09
N LEU A 125 5.77 4.45 -2.78
CA LEU A 125 5.07 5.27 -3.76
C LEU A 125 5.98 5.73 -4.89
N LEU A 126 7.20 6.21 -4.57
CA LEU A 126 8.20 6.57 -5.59
C LEU A 126 8.52 5.38 -6.50
N ALA A 127 8.73 4.18 -5.93
CA ALA A 127 8.97 2.96 -6.70
C ALA A 127 7.79 2.57 -7.63
N VAL A 128 6.57 3.01 -7.31
CA VAL A 128 5.37 2.79 -8.12
C VAL A 128 5.25 3.81 -9.26
N VAL A 129 5.63 5.07 -9.03
CA VAL A 129 5.28 6.19 -9.94
C VAL A 129 6.46 6.73 -10.74
N ASP A 130 7.69 6.65 -10.23
CA ASP A 130 8.88 7.21 -10.89
C ASP A 130 9.47 6.19 -11.88
N GLU A 131 8.90 6.16 -13.08
CA GLU A 131 9.27 5.22 -14.14
C GLU A 131 10.77 5.31 -14.48
N GLY A 132 11.45 4.16 -14.46
CA GLY A 132 12.90 4.05 -14.69
C GLY A 132 13.74 4.08 -13.40
N HIS A 133 13.18 4.45 -12.25
CA HIS A 133 13.86 4.49 -10.96
C HIS A 133 13.27 3.50 -9.93
N GLU A 134 12.40 2.58 -10.36
CA GLU A 134 11.65 1.67 -9.49
C GLU A 134 12.59 0.79 -8.63
N GLU A 135 13.65 0.27 -9.25
CA GLU A 135 14.67 -0.55 -8.59
C GLU A 135 15.50 0.25 -7.58
N GLU A 136 15.79 1.51 -7.89
CA GLU A 136 16.56 2.39 -7.00
C GLU A 136 15.77 2.69 -5.73
N TRP A 137 14.50 3.09 -5.88
CA TRP A 137 13.61 3.38 -4.76
C TRP A 137 13.29 2.14 -3.92
N ALA A 138 13.04 1.00 -4.57
CA ALA A 138 12.88 -0.27 -3.86
C ALA A 138 14.15 -0.67 -3.10
N GLY A 139 15.33 -0.45 -3.69
CA GLY A 139 16.64 -0.67 -3.08
C GLY A 139 16.84 0.14 -1.81
N GLU A 140 16.49 1.43 -1.81
CA GLU A 140 16.51 2.27 -0.60
C GLU A 140 15.55 1.72 0.48
N GLY A 141 14.35 1.29 0.08
CA GLY A 141 13.40 0.64 0.98
C GLY A 141 13.96 -0.62 1.62
N PHE A 142 14.61 -1.50 0.83
CA PHE A 142 15.24 -2.71 1.37
C PHE A 142 16.40 -2.40 2.31
N ALA A 143 17.22 -1.39 1.99
CA ALA A 143 18.31 -0.96 2.86
C ALA A 143 17.79 -0.46 4.22
N LEU A 144 16.64 0.23 4.24
CA LEU A 144 16.00 0.65 5.49
C LEU A 144 15.41 -0.51 6.29
N LEU A 145 14.91 -1.55 5.62
CA LEU A 145 14.38 -2.74 6.28
C LEU A 145 15.48 -3.61 6.90
N ASP A 146 16.70 -3.53 6.38
CA ASP A 146 17.83 -4.29 6.90
C ASP A 146 18.14 -3.93 8.36
N GLY A 147 18.33 -4.95 9.20
CA GLY A 147 18.58 -4.78 10.63
C GLY A 147 17.38 -4.34 11.49
N LEU A 148 16.19 -4.09 10.92
CA LEU A 148 14.99 -3.81 11.71
C LEU A 148 14.45 -5.06 12.40
N THR A 149 13.87 -4.87 13.58
CA THR A 149 13.16 -5.93 14.32
C THR A 149 11.67 -5.66 14.49
N ASP A 150 11.20 -4.46 14.14
CA ASP A 150 9.79 -4.12 14.21
C ASP A 150 9.04 -4.84 13.09
N THR A 151 8.25 -5.85 13.46
CA THR A 151 7.39 -6.64 12.57
C THR A 151 6.51 -5.76 11.67
N ARG A 152 6.05 -4.60 12.16
CA ARG A 152 5.22 -3.68 11.39
C ARG A 152 6.00 -3.07 10.24
N LEU A 153 7.24 -2.62 10.51
CA LEU A 153 8.12 -2.08 9.48
C LEU A 153 8.56 -3.18 8.52
N LEU A 154 8.96 -4.34 9.04
CA LEU A 154 9.35 -5.50 8.23
C LEU A 154 8.25 -5.96 7.25
N ARG A 155 6.97 -5.77 7.60
CA ARG A 155 5.83 -6.05 6.70
C ARG A 155 5.86 -5.22 5.42
N TRP A 156 6.48 -4.04 5.40
CA TRP A 156 6.68 -3.28 4.16
C TRP A 156 7.43 -4.07 3.09
N GLY A 157 8.27 -5.02 3.50
CA GLY A 157 8.94 -5.94 2.57
C GLY A 157 7.98 -6.71 1.66
N VAL A 158 6.71 -6.91 2.06
CA VAL A 158 5.70 -7.51 1.17
C VAL A 158 5.38 -6.56 0.00
N ALA A 159 5.03 -5.31 0.29
CA ALA A 159 4.60 -4.35 -0.72
C ALA A 159 5.74 -3.95 -1.65
N VAL A 160 6.94 -3.72 -1.12
CA VAL A 160 8.13 -3.33 -1.90
C VAL A 160 8.54 -4.45 -2.85
N ASN A 161 8.64 -5.70 -2.38
CA ASN A 161 8.96 -6.83 -3.27
C ASN A 161 7.85 -7.08 -4.30
N ASN A 162 6.58 -7.02 -3.90
CA ASN A 162 5.46 -7.26 -4.81
C ASN A 162 5.42 -6.21 -5.93
N ASN A 163 5.58 -4.93 -5.62
CA ASN A 163 5.63 -3.89 -6.64
C ASN A 163 6.79 -4.10 -7.62
N LEU A 164 8.00 -4.36 -7.11
CA LEU A 164 9.15 -4.60 -7.97
C LEU A 164 8.96 -5.84 -8.86
N ALA A 165 8.34 -6.91 -8.34
CA ALA A 165 7.99 -8.07 -9.13
C ALA A 165 7.04 -7.72 -10.28
N TRP A 166 6.00 -6.89 -10.04
CA TRP A 166 5.12 -6.41 -11.11
C TRP A 166 5.83 -5.53 -12.12
N THR A 167 6.80 -4.71 -11.69
CA THR A 167 7.67 -3.95 -12.61
C THR A 167 8.40 -4.89 -13.57
N PHE A 168 8.99 -5.99 -13.07
CA PHE A 168 9.62 -7.00 -13.94
C PHE A 168 8.63 -7.75 -14.83
N MET A 169 7.42 -8.05 -14.33
CA MET A 169 6.36 -8.64 -15.17
C MET A 169 5.99 -7.72 -16.34
N ASN A 170 5.85 -6.41 -16.09
CA ASN A 170 5.54 -5.42 -17.13
C ASN A 170 6.66 -5.27 -18.16
N ARG A 171 7.90 -5.58 -17.78
CA ARG A 171 9.08 -5.61 -18.67
C ARG A 171 9.25 -6.95 -19.40
N GLU A 172 8.28 -7.87 -19.29
CA GLU A 172 8.35 -9.22 -19.85
C GLU A 172 9.54 -10.04 -19.30
N GLN A 173 9.91 -9.81 -18.03
CA GLN A 173 10.99 -10.50 -17.31
C GLN A 173 10.44 -11.36 -16.16
N PRO A 174 9.66 -12.43 -16.46
CA PRO A 174 8.97 -13.19 -15.43
C PRO A 174 9.90 -14.02 -14.55
N ALA A 175 11.12 -14.35 -15.00
CA ALA A 175 12.07 -15.12 -14.19
C ALA A 175 12.62 -14.28 -13.03
N GLU A 176 12.96 -13.02 -13.32
CA GLU A 176 13.36 -12.01 -12.34
C GLU A 176 12.18 -11.68 -11.41
N ALA A 177 10.98 -11.48 -11.97
CA ALA A 177 9.77 -11.22 -11.19
C ALA A 177 9.48 -12.32 -10.16
N LEU A 178 9.65 -13.59 -10.53
CA LEU A 178 9.41 -14.72 -9.63
C LEU A 178 10.27 -14.62 -8.35
N THR A 179 11.53 -14.19 -8.48
CA THR A 179 12.43 -14.03 -7.31
C THR A 179 11.86 -13.04 -6.31
N TYR A 180 11.32 -11.91 -6.79
CA TYR A 180 10.71 -10.90 -5.93
C TYR A 180 9.34 -11.33 -5.41
N PHE A 181 8.51 -12.03 -6.18
CA PHE A 181 7.26 -12.60 -5.66
C PHE A 181 7.50 -13.63 -4.56
N GLU A 182 8.51 -14.48 -4.69
CA GLU A 182 8.93 -15.43 -3.65
C GLU A 182 9.43 -14.70 -2.39
N ALA A 183 10.22 -13.64 -2.55
CA ALA A 183 10.63 -12.79 -1.43
C ALA A 183 9.43 -12.12 -0.74
N ALA A 184 8.45 -11.60 -1.50
CA ALA A 184 7.22 -11.03 -0.98
C ALA A 184 6.41 -12.07 -0.18
N ARG A 185 6.27 -13.30 -0.69
CA ARG A 185 5.64 -14.42 0.01
C ARG A 185 6.37 -14.74 1.31
N ASP A 186 7.68 -14.84 1.30
CA ASP A 186 8.46 -15.20 2.48
C ASP A 186 8.36 -14.15 3.58
N VAL A 187 8.26 -12.86 3.23
CA VAL A 187 7.96 -11.79 4.18
C VAL A 187 6.50 -11.89 4.66
N ALA A 188 5.55 -12.12 3.75
CA ALA A 188 4.14 -12.25 4.09
C ALA A 188 3.89 -13.40 5.06
N GLU A 189 4.57 -14.54 4.89
CA GLU A 189 4.45 -15.69 5.78
C GLU A 189 4.89 -15.38 7.22
N ARG A 190 5.96 -14.60 7.36
CA ARG A 190 6.55 -14.22 8.66
C ARG A 190 5.81 -13.07 9.35
N HIS A 191 5.40 -12.06 8.60
CA HIS A 191 4.99 -10.76 9.14
C HIS A 191 3.67 -10.22 8.57
N GLY A 192 3.19 -10.78 7.45
CA GLY A 192 2.03 -10.30 6.70
C GLY A 192 0.68 -10.71 7.29
N THR A 193 -0.38 -10.12 6.75
CA THR A 193 -1.77 -10.51 7.02
C THR A 193 -2.16 -11.77 6.24
N THR A 194 -3.27 -12.41 6.60
CA THR A 194 -3.84 -13.52 5.82
C THR A 194 -4.06 -13.15 4.36
N GLU A 195 -4.51 -11.93 4.11
CA GLU A 195 -4.73 -11.40 2.77
C GLU A 195 -3.42 -11.27 2.00
N GLN A 196 -2.40 -10.68 2.60
CA GLN A 196 -1.08 -10.56 1.97
C GLN A 196 -0.46 -11.91 1.62
N LYS A 197 -0.65 -12.94 2.45
CA LYS A 197 -0.21 -14.32 2.15
C LYS A 197 -0.95 -14.88 0.93
N ARG A 198 -2.26 -14.64 0.84
CA ARG A 198 -3.09 -15.07 -0.29
C ARG A 198 -2.66 -14.38 -1.59
N VAL A 199 -2.56 -13.05 -1.57
CA VAL A 199 -2.12 -12.25 -2.72
C VAL A 199 -0.74 -12.67 -3.21
N ALA A 200 0.22 -12.89 -2.31
CA ALA A 200 1.57 -13.33 -2.69
C ALA A 200 1.55 -14.71 -3.38
N ARG A 201 0.72 -15.66 -2.89
CA ARG A 201 0.56 -16.97 -3.54
C ARG A 201 -0.10 -16.85 -4.91
N TRP A 202 -1.12 -16.01 -5.04
CA TRP A 202 -1.78 -15.76 -6.32
C TRP A 202 -0.80 -15.16 -7.34
N ALA A 203 0.01 -14.17 -6.93
CA ALA A 203 0.98 -13.52 -7.79
C ALA A 203 2.09 -14.47 -8.26
N ILE A 204 2.58 -15.37 -7.39
CA ILE A 204 3.50 -16.45 -7.78
C ILE A 204 2.86 -17.35 -8.84
N ALA A 205 1.61 -17.79 -8.65
CA ALA A 205 0.93 -18.65 -9.61
C ALA A 205 0.74 -17.95 -10.97
N ARG A 206 0.36 -16.68 -10.96
CA ARG A 206 0.25 -15.84 -12.17
C ARG A 206 1.59 -15.73 -12.91
N CYS A 207 2.70 -15.60 -12.18
CA CYS A 207 4.05 -15.53 -12.73
C CYS A 207 4.52 -16.89 -13.30
N LEU A 208 4.25 -17.98 -12.59
CA LEU A 208 4.54 -19.35 -13.05
C LEU A 208 3.81 -19.68 -14.36
N ARG A 209 2.59 -19.17 -14.54
CA ARG A 209 1.85 -19.27 -15.81
C ARG A 209 2.60 -18.61 -16.96
N GLU A 210 3.11 -17.39 -16.79
CA GLU A 210 3.92 -16.70 -17.83
C GLU A 210 5.23 -17.44 -18.14
N LEU A 211 5.80 -18.13 -17.16
CA LEU A 211 6.98 -18.99 -17.35
C LEU A 211 6.67 -20.33 -18.04
N GLY A 212 5.41 -20.61 -18.37
CA GLY A 212 4.98 -21.89 -18.93
C GLY A 212 4.97 -23.05 -17.93
N ARG A 213 5.13 -22.78 -16.63
CA ARG A 213 5.06 -23.76 -15.53
C ARG A 213 3.60 -23.99 -15.10
N THR A 214 2.77 -24.35 -16.08
CA THR A 214 1.30 -24.40 -15.96
C THR A 214 0.81 -25.33 -14.86
N ASP A 215 1.42 -26.51 -14.70
CA ASP A 215 0.99 -27.48 -13.67
C ASP A 215 1.17 -26.93 -12.24
N GLU A 216 2.27 -26.21 -12.00
CA GLU A 216 2.55 -25.59 -10.72
C GLU A 216 1.63 -24.40 -10.45
N ALA A 217 1.40 -23.55 -11.46
CA ALA A 217 0.43 -22.46 -11.37
C ALA A 217 -0.97 -22.99 -11.05
N LEU A 218 -1.43 -24.03 -11.77
CA LEU A 218 -2.74 -24.65 -11.60
C LEU A 218 -2.90 -25.27 -10.21
N ALA A 219 -1.88 -25.93 -9.68
CA ALA A 219 -1.91 -26.48 -8.32
C ALA A 219 -2.15 -25.37 -7.28
N ILE A 220 -1.41 -24.25 -7.38
CA ILE A 220 -1.55 -23.14 -6.45
C ILE A 220 -2.94 -22.47 -6.58
N GLN A 221 -3.42 -22.24 -7.80
CA GLN A 221 -4.74 -21.62 -8.00
C GLN A 221 -5.88 -22.49 -7.47
N ASN A 222 -5.83 -23.81 -7.66
CA ASN A 222 -6.81 -24.72 -7.07
C ASN A 222 -6.78 -24.70 -5.54
N ASP A 223 -5.59 -24.58 -4.93
CA ASP A 223 -5.48 -24.43 -3.48
C ASP A 223 -6.13 -23.13 -2.99
N LEU A 224 -5.94 -22.03 -3.72
CA LEU A 224 -6.57 -20.74 -3.40
C LEU A 224 -8.08 -20.80 -3.57
N ALA A 225 -8.58 -21.40 -4.65
CA ALA A 225 -10.01 -21.56 -4.90
C ALA A 225 -10.71 -22.44 -3.84
N ARG A 226 -10.00 -23.39 -3.22
CA ARG A 226 -10.56 -24.16 -2.10
C ARG A 226 -10.69 -23.32 -0.82
N LEU A 227 -9.85 -22.31 -0.65
CA LEU A 227 -9.89 -21.40 0.51
C LEU A 227 -10.93 -20.30 0.31
N ASP A 228 -11.07 -19.80 -0.91
CA ASP A 228 -12.08 -18.82 -1.29
C ASP A 228 -12.58 -19.07 -2.71
N PRO A 229 -13.67 -19.85 -2.87
CA PRO A 229 -14.20 -20.19 -4.19
C PRO A 229 -14.79 -19.00 -4.95
N ALA A 230 -15.03 -17.88 -4.28
CA ALA A 230 -15.67 -16.69 -4.87
C ALA A 230 -14.65 -15.61 -5.27
N ASP A 231 -13.35 -15.84 -5.07
CA ASP A 231 -12.30 -14.89 -5.42
C ASP A 231 -12.22 -14.71 -6.96
N PRO A 232 -12.61 -13.53 -7.50
CA PRO A 232 -12.71 -13.33 -8.93
C PRO A 232 -11.35 -13.44 -9.64
N TYR A 233 -10.26 -13.08 -8.96
CA TYR A 233 -8.91 -13.15 -9.53
C TYR A 233 -8.41 -14.59 -9.64
N VAL A 234 -8.79 -15.45 -8.71
CA VAL A 234 -8.49 -16.88 -8.79
C VAL A 234 -9.32 -17.56 -9.86
N ILE A 235 -10.60 -17.19 -9.97
CA ILE A 235 -11.51 -17.68 -11.02
C ILE A 235 -10.93 -17.35 -12.39
N GLU A 236 -10.60 -16.09 -12.66
CA GLU A 236 -10.01 -15.66 -13.95
C GLU A 236 -8.74 -16.46 -14.29
N GLU A 237 -7.84 -16.66 -13.32
CA GLU A 237 -6.62 -17.42 -13.55
C GLU A 237 -6.89 -18.91 -13.87
N LEU A 238 -7.86 -19.53 -13.22
CA LEU A 238 -8.27 -20.90 -13.51
C LEU A 238 -8.90 -21.02 -14.90
N GLU A 239 -9.69 -20.04 -15.34
CA GLU A 239 -10.23 -20.00 -16.70
C GLU A 239 -9.11 -20.00 -17.74
N VAL A 240 -8.10 -19.16 -17.55
CA VAL A 240 -6.97 -19.06 -18.47
C VAL A 240 -6.12 -20.34 -18.47
N LEU A 241 -5.87 -20.94 -17.31
CA LEU A 241 -5.06 -22.15 -17.18
C LEU A 241 -5.75 -23.40 -17.73
N THR A 242 -7.07 -23.50 -17.62
CA THR A 242 -7.84 -24.69 -18.02
C THR A 242 -8.53 -24.56 -19.37
N GLY A 243 -8.71 -23.33 -19.86
CA GLY A 243 -9.51 -23.02 -21.05
C GLY A 243 -11.01 -23.22 -20.87
N VAL A 244 -11.50 -23.30 -19.63
CA VAL A 244 -12.91 -23.57 -19.29
C VAL A 244 -13.41 -22.50 -18.33
N SER A 245 -14.47 -21.77 -18.70
CA SER A 245 -15.21 -20.93 -17.75
C SER A 245 -15.93 -21.79 -16.71
N PRO A 246 -15.90 -21.44 -15.41
CA PRO A 246 -16.76 -22.08 -14.45
C PRO A 246 -18.20 -21.84 -14.89
N ALA A 247 -18.93 -22.94 -15.12
CA ALA A 247 -20.33 -22.85 -15.48
C ALA A 247 -21.05 -21.97 -14.46
N ALA A 248 -21.68 -20.89 -14.94
CA ALA A 248 -22.57 -20.08 -14.13
C ALA A 248 -23.60 -21.03 -13.50
N SER A 249 -23.51 -21.19 -12.19
CA SER A 249 -24.51 -21.96 -11.44
C SER A 249 -25.74 -21.08 -11.36
N GLU A 250 -26.78 -21.41 -12.13
CA GLU A 250 -28.15 -20.89 -11.99
C GLU A 250 -28.77 -21.28 -10.64
#